data_AF-A0A915TZN8-F1
#
_entry.id   AF-A0A915TZN8-F1
#
_cell.length_a   1.000
_cell.length_b   1.000
_cell.length_c   1.000
_cell.angle_alpha   90.00
_cell.angle_beta   90.00
_cell.angle_gamma   90.00
#
_symmetry.space_group_name_H-M   'P 1'
#
loop_
_entity.id
_entity.type
_entity.pdbx_description
1 polymer ?
#
loop_
_entity_poly.entity_id
_entity_poly.type
_entity_poly.pdbx_seq_one_letter_code
_entity_poly.pdbx_strand_id
1 'polypeptide(L)'
;MKTYTTEKRYKILIIGAMVISITLLHLSFSHDSARSHVVARELYFLPVILSGFWFGLRGGLLTSLAVTAFYLPYSLFHWQGLTADDLDRILEIILFTVVGVTVGILQDRQRARAREKIEALRAMAGSVAHEMNSPLFVAMGTLELLKDDFDRESEPYLELQHTLKNLKELKTLIRKISRIDRYTPMDYDGSSVILDLSGSGPAEPAALQGTRGTG
;
A
#
# COMPACT_ATOMS: atom_id res chain seq x y z
N MET A 1 -8.15 4.70 12.79
CA MET A 1 -9.27 4.14 11.99
C MET A 1 -9.95 5.16 11.06
N LYS A 2 -10.11 6.44 11.44
CA LYS A 2 -10.78 7.48 10.60
C LYS A 2 -10.08 7.83 9.27
N THR A 3 -8.76 7.72 9.17
CA THR A 3 -8.01 8.13 7.96
C THR A 3 -8.14 7.14 6.80
N TYR A 4 -8.20 5.83 7.08
CA TYR A 4 -8.29 4.78 6.05
C TYR A 4 -9.63 4.78 5.30
N THR A 5 -10.71 5.13 5.99
CA THR A 5 -12.04 5.24 5.38
C THR A 5 -12.19 6.49 4.53
N THR A 6 -11.53 7.60 4.89
CA THR A 6 -11.51 8.84 4.11
C THR A 6 -10.78 8.66 2.78
N GLU A 7 -9.60 8.03 2.80
CA GLU A 7 -8.83 7.65 1.60
C GLU A 7 -9.69 6.84 0.61
N LYS A 8 -10.39 5.82 1.12
CA LYS A 8 -11.27 4.97 0.30
C LYS A 8 -12.44 5.77 -0.29
N ARG A 9 -13.06 6.64 0.50
CA ARG A 9 -14.19 7.48 0.05
C ARG A 9 -13.76 8.45 -1.05
N TYR A 10 -12.62 9.10 -0.92
CA TYR A 10 -12.10 10.02 -1.94
C TYR A 10 -11.86 9.31 -3.28
N LYS A 11 -11.26 8.12 -3.26
CA LYS A 11 -11.05 7.29 -4.45
C LYS A 11 -12.36 6.91 -5.15
N ILE A 12 -13.37 6.53 -4.37
CA ILE A 12 -14.72 6.23 -4.90
C ILE A 12 -15.35 7.49 -5.50
N LEU A 13 -15.24 8.64 -4.83
CA LEU A 13 -15.76 9.91 -5.33
C LEU A 13 -15.09 10.33 -6.65
N ILE A 14 -13.77 10.16 -6.78
CA ILE A 14 -13.06 10.42 -8.04
C ILE A 14 -13.60 9.54 -9.16
N ILE A 15 -13.65 8.22 -8.95
CA ILE A 15 -14.12 7.30 -10.00
C ILE A 15 -15.58 7.61 -10.36
N GLY A 16 -16.44 7.85 -9.37
CA GLY A 16 -17.82 8.23 -9.60
C GLY A 16 -17.94 9.54 -10.39
N ALA A 17 -17.16 10.57 -10.02
CA ALA A 17 -17.13 11.85 -10.74
C ALA A 17 -16.63 11.68 -12.17
N MET A 18 -15.60 10.86 -12.41
CA MET A 18 -15.11 10.55 -13.76
C MET A 18 -16.19 9.86 -14.59
N VAL A 19 -16.81 8.79 -14.08
CA VAL A 19 -17.87 8.07 -14.79
C VAL A 19 -19.01 9.02 -15.13
N ILE A 20 -19.53 9.79 -14.16
CA ILE A 20 -20.63 10.74 -14.39
C ILE A 20 -20.24 11.81 -15.42
N SER A 21 -19.04 12.40 -15.30
CA SER A 21 -18.58 13.46 -16.21
C SER A 21 -18.45 12.93 -17.64
N ILE A 22 -17.88 11.73 -17.82
CA ILE A 22 -17.73 11.10 -19.13
C ILE A 22 -19.11 10.72 -19.69
N THR A 23 -20.04 10.23 -18.86
CA THR A 23 -21.42 9.95 -19.29
C THR A 23 -22.14 11.22 -19.76
N LEU A 24 -22.04 12.32 -19.01
CA LEU A 24 -22.63 13.60 -19.42
C LEU A 24 -21.99 14.13 -20.72
N LEU A 25 -20.68 13.99 -20.86
CA LEU A 25 -19.94 14.34 -22.07
C LEU A 25 -20.47 13.56 -23.27
N HIS A 26 -20.60 12.24 -23.12
CA HIS A 26 -21.13 11.34 -24.14
C HIS A 26 -22.55 11.75 -24.59
N LEU A 27 -23.44 12.05 -23.63
CA LEU A 27 -24.80 12.50 -23.94
C LEU A 27 -24.82 13.87 -24.65
N SER A 28 -23.94 14.80 -24.26
CA SER A 28 -23.90 16.16 -24.80
C SER A 28 -23.33 16.22 -26.24
N PHE A 29 -22.35 15.38 -26.56
CA PHE A 29 -21.72 15.32 -27.89
C PHE A 29 -22.50 14.48 -28.90
N SER A 30 -23.66 13.92 -28.53
CA SER A 30 -24.44 13.04 -29.39
C SER A 30 -25.10 13.72 -30.61
N HIS A 31 -24.76 14.98 -30.92
CA HIS A 31 -25.38 15.76 -31.99
C HIS A 31 -24.45 16.17 -33.14
N ASP A 32 -23.13 15.90 -33.11
CA ASP A 32 -22.27 16.32 -34.22
C ASP A 32 -21.02 15.44 -34.45
N SER A 33 -20.96 14.85 -35.65
CA SER A 33 -19.85 14.10 -36.28
C SER A 33 -19.37 12.77 -35.64
N ALA A 34 -19.25 11.72 -36.45
CA ALA A 34 -18.84 10.36 -36.05
C ALA A 34 -17.52 10.26 -35.23
N ARG A 35 -16.62 11.26 -35.32
CA ARG A 35 -15.33 11.25 -34.61
C ARG A 35 -15.45 11.56 -33.11
N SER A 36 -16.43 12.35 -32.70
CA SER A 36 -16.60 12.77 -31.29
C SER A 36 -17.06 11.61 -30.40
N HIS A 37 -17.84 10.68 -30.97
CA HIS A 37 -18.34 9.50 -30.27
C HIS A 37 -17.26 8.48 -29.86
N VAL A 38 -16.16 8.40 -30.61
CA VAL A 38 -15.08 7.43 -30.36
C VAL A 38 -14.23 7.89 -29.18
N VAL A 39 -13.86 9.18 -29.15
CA VAL A 39 -12.98 9.74 -28.11
C VAL A 39 -13.62 9.69 -26.73
N ALA A 40 -14.90 10.06 -26.60
CA ALA A 40 -15.61 10.03 -25.33
C ALA A 40 -15.68 8.62 -24.73
N ARG A 41 -15.60 7.61 -25.59
CA ARG A 41 -15.70 6.21 -25.21
C ARG A 41 -14.37 5.64 -24.74
N GLU A 42 -13.28 6.00 -25.40
CA GLU A 42 -11.92 5.71 -24.93
C GLU A 42 -11.66 6.27 -23.52
N LEU A 43 -12.27 7.40 -23.15
CA LEU A 43 -12.13 7.98 -21.82
C LEU A 43 -12.64 7.06 -20.69
N TYR A 44 -13.59 6.15 -20.95
CA TYR A 44 -14.06 5.20 -19.94
C TYR A 44 -13.01 4.15 -19.55
N PHE A 45 -11.95 3.97 -20.33
CA PHE A 45 -10.83 3.11 -19.90
C PHE A 45 -10.18 3.64 -18.62
N LEU A 46 -10.10 4.96 -18.46
CA LEU A 46 -9.44 5.57 -17.29
C LEU A 46 -10.09 5.18 -15.95
N PRO A 47 -11.40 5.41 -15.71
CA PRO A 47 -12.03 5.01 -14.46
C PRO A 47 -12.04 3.48 -14.26
N VAL A 48 -12.14 2.68 -15.33
CA VAL A 48 -12.09 1.21 -15.25
C VAL A 48 -10.71 0.73 -14.80
N ILE A 49 -9.64 1.19 -15.45
CA ILE A 49 -8.26 0.83 -15.09
C ILE A 49 -7.94 1.31 -13.67
N LEU A 50 -8.30 2.57 -13.35
CA LEU A 50 -8.03 3.16 -12.05
C LEU A 50 -8.78 2.43 -10.92
N SER A 51 -10.02 2.03 -11.16
CA SER A 51 -10.79 1.24 -10.19
C SER A 51 -10.18 -0.14 -9.96
N GLY A 52 -9.74 -0.83 -11.02
CA GLY A 52 -9.02 -2.09 -10.92
C GLY A 52 -7.70 -1.94 -10.15
N PHE A 53 -6.95 -0.87 -10.42
CA PHE A 53 -5.71 -0.56 -9.72
C PHE A 53 -5.92 -0.23 -8.24
N TRP A 54 -6.95 0.53 -7.87
CA TRP A 54 -7.18 0.90 -6.48
C TRP A 54 -7.87 -0.21 -5.66
N PHE A 55 -8.84 -0.90 -6.26
CA PHE A 55 -9.73 -1.81 -5.54
C PHE A 55 -9.63 -3.28 -5.98
N GLY A 56 -8.70 -3.60 -6.88
CA GLY A 56 -8.49 -4.96 -7.36
C GLY A 56 -9.61 -5.44 -8.28
N LEU A 57 -9.79 -6.76 -8.36
CA LEU A 57 -10.77 -7.39 -9.23
C LEU A 57 -12.20 -6.88 -8.98
N ARG A 58 -12.56 -6.69 -7.71
CA ARG A 58 -13.90 -6.23 -7.34
C ARG A 58 -14.21 -4.84 -7.89
N GLY A 59 -13.27 -3.90 -7.81
CA GLY A 59 -13.49 -2.54 -8.32
C GLY A 59 -13.49 -2.48 -9.83
N GLY A 60 -12.53 -3.15 -10.48
CA GLY A 60 -12.45 -3.22 -11.94
C GLY A 60 -13.73 -3.79 -12.55
N LEU A 61 -14.23 -4.91 -11.99
CA LEU A 61 -15.46 -5.55 -12.45
C LEU A 61 -16.71 -4.70 -12.17
N LEU A 62 -16.86 -4.16 -10.95
CA LEU A 62 -18.02 -3.32 -10.62
C LEU A 62 -18.07 -2.06 -11.49
N THR A 63 -16.93 -1.44 -11.76
CA THR A 63 -16.86 -0.21 -12.56
C THR A 63 -17.10 -0.51 -14.03
N SER A 64 -16.54 -1.60 -14.59
CA SER A 64 -16.80 -1.97 -15.99
C SER A 64 -18.27 -2.34 -16.21
N LEU A 65 -18.90 -3.03 -15.27
CA LEU A 65 -20.34 -3.32 -15.31
C LEU A 65 -21.18 -2.06 -15.16
N ALA A 66 -20.81 -1.13 -14.28
CA ALA A 66 -21.51 0.14 -14.13
C ALA A 66 -21.44 0.97 -15.42
N VAL A 67 -20.25 1.13 -16.01
CA VAL A 67 -20.05 1.82 -17.29
C VAL A 67 -20.89 1.16 -18.38
N THR A 68 -20.87 -0.17 -18.45
CA THR A 68 -21.70 -0.94 -19.40
C THR A 68 -23.18 -0.65 -19.17
N ALA A 69 -23.66 -0.66 -17.93
CA ALA A 69 -25.06 -0.39 -17.61
C ALA A 69 -25.50 1.04 -17.97
N PHE A 70 -24.62 2.04 -17.84
CA PHE A 70 -24.91 3.41 -18.27
C PHE A 70 -24.88 3.57 -19.80
N TYR A 71 -24.02 2.82 -20.47
CA TYR A 71 -23.83 2.88 -21.92
C TYR A 71 -24.87 2.06 -22.70
N LEU A 72 -25.34 0.96 -22.11
CA LEU A 72 -26.23 -0.02 -22.76
C LEU A 72 -27.55 0.58 -23.27
N PRO A 73 -28.28 1.44 -22.52
CA PRO A 73 -29.52 2.04 -23.01
C PRO A 73 -29.30 2.81 -24.32
N TYR A 74 -28.22 3.60 -24.40
CA TYR A 74 -27.89 4.34 -25.60
C TYR A 74 -27.64 3.40 -26.79
N SER A 75 -26.90 2.31 -26.56
CA SER A 75 -26.61 1.31 -27.59
C SER A 75 -27.87 0.61 -28.10
N LEU A 76 -28.85 0.34 -27.23
CA LEU A 76 -30.11 -0.31 -27.61
C LEU A 76 -30.99 0.62 -28.46
N PHE A 77 -31.08 1.91 -28.10
CA PHE A 77 -31.86 2.89 -28.87
C PHE A 77 -31.27 3.20 -30.26
N HIS A 78 -29.95 3.09 -30.41
CA HIS A 78 -29.25 3.37 -31.68
C HIS A 78 -28.77 2.09 -32.38
N TRP A 79 -29.39 0.95 -32.08
CA TRP A 79 -29.06 -0.31 -32.72
C TRP A 79 -29.59 -0.33 -34.16
N GLN A 80 -28.68 -0.48 -35.14
CA GLN A 80 -29.04 -0.45 -36.56
C GLN A 80 -28.84 -1.81 -37.27
N GLY A 81 -28.41 -2.84 -36.53
CA GLY A 81 -28.33 -4.22 -37.02
C GLY A 81 -26.93 -4.61 -37.49
N LEU A 82 -26.04 -4.91 -36.53
CA LEU A 82 -24.66 -5.41 -36.77
C LEU A 82 -23.88 -4.57 -37.80
N THR A 83 -24.09 -3.26 -37.76
CA THR A 83 -23.27 -2.32 -38.50
C THR A 83 -21.84 -2.26 -37.92
N ALA A 84 -20.88 -1.68 -38.65
CA ALA A 84 -19.51 -1.51 -38.14
C ALA A 84 -19.49 -0.74 -36.80
N ASP A 85 -20.33 0.30 -36.70
CA ASP A 85 -20.49 1.08 -35.47
C ASP A 85 -20.98 0.23 -34.30
N ASP A 86 -21.95 -0.66 -34.52
CA ASP A 86 -22.48 -1.59 -33.50
C ASP A 86 -21.40 -2.58 -33.03
N LEU A 87 -20.59 -3.09 -33.98
CA LEU A 87 -19.49 -4.00 -33.66
C LEU A 87 -18.43 -3.33 -32.79
N ASP A 88 -18.08 -2.07 -33.09
CA ASP A 88 -17.15 -1.28 -32.28
C ASP A 88 -17.68 -1.11 -30.84
N ARG A 89 -18.99 -0.86 -30.65
CA ARG A 89 -19.59 -0.77 -29.29
C ARG A 89 -19.48 -2.08 -28.52
N ILE A 90 -19.76 -3.20 -29.18
CA ILE A 90 -19.69 -4.53 -28.55
C ILE A 90 -18.25 -4.86 -28.16
N LEU A 91 -17.31 -4.68 -29.09
CA LEU A 91 -15.89 -4.93 -28.84
C LEU A 91 -15.38 -4.12 -27.64
N GLU A 92 -15.87 -2.91 -27.49
CA GLU A 92 -15.47 -2.04 -26.41
C GLU A 92 -16.05 -2.40 -25.04
N ILE A 93 -17.32 -2.82 -24.97
CA ILE A 93 -17.90 -3.39 -23.73
C ILE A 93 -17.09 -4.61 -23.28
N ILE A 94 -16.71 -5.47 -24.24
CA ILE A 94 -15.84 -6.62 -24.00
C ILE A 94 -14.49 -6.12 -23.49
N LEU A 95 -13.88 -5.13 -24.16
CA LEU A 95 -12.56 -4.61 -23.83
C LEU A 95 -12.52 -3.96 -22.44
N PHE A 96 -13.51 -3.16 -22.04
CA PHE A 96 -13.60 -2.63 -20.68
C PHE A 96 -13.64 -3.74 -19.63
N THR A 97 -14.43 -4.78 -19.87
CA THR A 97 -14.55 -5.91 -18.95
C THR A 97 -13.22 -6.66 -18.85
N VAL A 98 -12.59 -6.97 -19.99
CA VAL A 98 -11.29 -7.66 -20.04
C VAL A 98 -10.23 -6.84 -19.32
N VAL A 99 -10.13 -5.54 -19.61
CA VAL A 99 -9.15 -4.64 -18.98
C VAL A 99 -9.39 -4.53 -17.47
N GLY A 100 -10.62 -4.26 -17.04
CA GLY A 100 -10.97 -4.15 -15.62
C GLY A 100 -10.66 -5.41 -14.83
N VAL A 101 -10.99 -6.58 -15.39
CA VAL A 101 -10.67 -7.88 -14.79
C VAL A 101 -9.16 -8.13 -14.76
N THR A 102 -8.46 -7.85 -15.85
CA THR A 102 -7.01 -8.12 -15.98
C THR A 102 -6.21 -7.26 -15.01
N VAL A 103 -6.46 -5.95 -15.01
CA VAL A 103 -5.81 -5.01 -14.08
C VAL A 103 -6.15 -5.37 -12.64
N GLY A 104 -7.41 -5.71 -12.37
CA GLY A 104 -7.86 -6.11 -11.04
C GLY A 104 -7.18 -7.39 -10.52
N ILE A 105 -7.10 -8.44 -11.34
CA ILE A 105 -6.40 -9.70 -11.00
C ILE A 105 -4.92 -9.43 -10.78
N LEU A 106 -4.28 -8.69 -11.68
CA LEU A 106 -2.85 -8.39 -11.57
C LEU A 106 -2.55 -7.67 -10.25
N GLN A 107 -3.37 -6.67 -9.91
CA GLN A 107 -3.22 -5.92 -8.68
C GLN A 107 -3.45 -6.77 -7.43
N ASP A 108 -4.48 -7.62 -7.42
CA ASP A 108 -4.73 -8.52 -6.29
C ASP A 108 -3.60 -9.55 -6.12
N ARG A 109 -3.05 -10.08 -7.23
CA ARG A 109 -1.89 -10.98 -7.18
C ARG A 109 -0.63 -10.28 -6.68
N GLN A 110 -0.37 -9.04 -7.10
CA GLN A 110 0.75 -8.26 -6.59
C GLN A 110 0.61 -8.01 -5.07
N ARG A 111 -0.59 -7.61 -4.62
CA ARG A 111 -0.89 -7.41 -3.20
C ARG A 111 -0.77 -8.70 -2.40
N ALA A 112 -1.21 -9.83 -2.93
CA ALA A 112 -1.06 -11.14 -2.28
C ALA A 112 0.42 -11.52 -2.11
N ARG A 113 1.22 -11.45 -3.19
CA ARG A 113 2.67 -11.73 -3.12
C ARG A 113 3.40 -10.82 -2.15
N ALA A 114 3.04 -9.53 -2.10
CA ALA A 114 3.63 -8.59 -1.15
C ALA A 114 3.31 -8.98 0.29
N ARG A 115 2.07 -9.41 0.58
CA ARG A 115 1.67 -9.91 1.91
C ARG A 115 2.43 -11.17 2.30
N GLU A 116 2.51 -12.15 1.40
CA GLU A 116 3.25 -13.40 1.62
C GLU A 116 4.72 -13.14 1.97
N LYS A 117 5.38 -12.23 1.26
CA LYS A 117 6.78 -11.84 1.56
C LYS A 117 6.93 -11.25 2.96
N ILE A 118 6.03 -10.37 3.37
CA ILE A 118 6.05 -9.76 4.70
C ILE A 118 5.77 -10.80 5.78
N GLU A 119 4.83 -11.71 5.54
CA GLU A 119 4.48 -12.77 6.48
C GLU A 119 5.63 -13.77 6.67
N ALA A 120 6.29 -14.17 5.57
CA ALA A 120 7.49 -14.98 5.63
C ALA A 120 8.62 -14.29 6.41
N LEU A 121 8.87 -13.00 6.14
CA LEU A 121 9.88 -12.22 6.87
C LEU A 121 9.55 -12.12 8.36
N ARG A 122 8.28 -11.90 8.73
CA ARG A 122 7.83 -11.88 10.13
C ARG A 122 8.03 -13.23 10.82
N ALA A 123 7.68 -14.33 10.17
CA ALA A 123 7.87 -15.66 10.70
C ALA A 123 9.37 -15.95 10.95
N MET A 124 10.23 -15.63 9.98
CA MET A 124 11.68 -15.77 10.11
C MET A 124 12.24 -14.89 11.23
N ALA A 125 11.88 -13.60 11.27
CA ALA A 125 12.33 -12.68 12.31
C ALA A 125 11.88 -13.13 13.71
N GLY A 126 10.68 -13.69 13.83
CA GLY A 126 10.18 -14.31 15.06
C GLY A 126 11.00 -15.53 15.49
N SER A 127 11.29 -16.46 14.58
CA SER A 127 12.09 -17.65 14.86
C SER A 127 13.51 -17.29 15.28
N VAL A 128 14.19 -16.45 14.49
CA VAL A 128 15.56 -15.99 14.78
C VAL A 128 15.61 -15.26 16.11
N ALA A 129 14.64 -14.39 16.40
CA ALA A 129 14.60 -13.71 17.70
C ALA A 129 14.39 -14.68 18.86
N HIS A 130 13.54 -15.70 18.71
CA HIS A 130 13.37 -16.74 19.71
C HIS A 130 14.66 -17.51 19.95
N GLU A 131 15.33 -17.94 18.89
CA GLU A 131 16.60 -18.69 18.95
C GLU A 131 17.76 -17.85 19.49
N MET A 132 17.81 -16.54 19.23
CA MET A 132 18.84 -15.65 19.77
C MET A 132 18.60 -15.26 21.24
N ASN A 133 17.35 -15.21 21.69
CA ASN A 133 17.04 -14.92 23.09
C ASN A 133 17.62 -15.97 24.04
N SER A 134 17.66 -17.24 23.63
CA SER A 134 18.18 -18.35 24.43
C SER A 134 19.67 -18.20 24.78
N PRO A 135 20.63 -18.08 23.82
CA PRO A 135 22.04 -17.92 24.13
C PRO A 135 22.33 -16.57 24.81
N LEU A 136 21.60 -15.50 24.48
CA LEU A 136 21.75 -14.21 25.19
C LEU A 136 21.33 -14.32 26.65
N PHE A 137 20.25 -15.04 26.95
CA PHE A 137 19.81 -15.26 28.32
C PHE A 137 20.85 -16.06 29.10
N VAL A 138 21.44 -17.09 28.49
CA VAL A 138 22.53 -17.86 29.11
C VAL A 138 23.75 -16.98 29.36
N ALA A 139 24.21 -16.23 28.35
CA ALA A 139 25.38 -15.36 28.48
C ALA A 139 25.18 -14.24 29.51
N MET A 140 23.99 -13.64 29.56
CA MET A 140 23.65 -12.66 30.58
C MET A 140 23.62 -13.30 31.98
N GLY A 141 23.01 -14.48 32.12
CA GLY A 141 22.92 -15.17 33.40
C GLY A 141 24.28 -15.55 33.96
N THR A 142 25.19 -16.08 33.12
CA THR A 142 26.56 -16.42 33.56
C THR A 142 27.36 -15.19 33.95
N LEU A 143 27.25 -14.09 33.20
CA LEU A 143 27.91 -12.83 33.54
C LEU A 143 27.31 -12.15 34.77
N GLU A 144 25.99 -12.26 34.99
CA GLU A 144 25.34 -11.76 36.21
C GLU A 144 25.86 -12.51 37.45
N LEU A 145 25.97 -13.84 37.39
CA LEU A 145 26.55 -14.64 38.47
C LEU A 145 28.03 -14.34 38.69
N LEU A 146 28.83 -14.29 37.63
CA LEU A 146 30.27 -14.03 37.73
C LEU A 146 30.57 -12.66 38.32
N LYS A 147 29.73 -11.66 38.01
CA LYS A 147 29.89 -10.30 38.53
C LYS A 147 29.65 -10.23 40.05
N ASP A 148 28.84 -11.13 40.61
CA ASP A 148 28.54 -11.15 42.05
C ASP A 148 29.76 -11.61 42.90
N ASP A 149 30.79 -12.20 42.27
CA ASP A 149 32.04 -12.59 42.93
C ASP A 149 33.06 -11.44 43.09
N PHE A 150 32.78 -10.25 42.53
CA PHE A 150 33.70 -9.11 42.52
C PHE A 150 33.16 -7.90 43.29
N ASP A 151 34.08 -7.14 43.91
CA ASP A 151 33.74 -5.85 44.55
C ASP A 151 33.24 -4.83 43.52
N ARG A 152 32.23 -4.04 43.89
CA ARG A 152 31.53 -3.11 42.98
C ARG A 152 32.39 -2.01 42.38
N GLU A 153 33.51 -1.68 43.02
CA GLU A 153 34.46 -0.66 42.57
C GLU A 153 35.69 -1.28 41.88
N SER A 154 35.74 -2.61 41.78
CA SER A 154 36.83 -3.29 41.08
C SER A 154 36.68 -3.16 39.57
N GLU A 155 37.81 -3.02 38.86
CA GLU A 155 37.86 -3.00 37.39
C GLU A 155 37.10 -4.19 36.74
N PRO A 156 37.25 -5.46 37.20
CA PRO A 156 36.50 -6.58 36.63
C PRO A 156 34.98 -6.44 36.77
N TYR A 157 34.48 -5.90 37.89
CA TYR A 157 33.05 -5.66 38.08
C TYR A 157 32.51 -4.67 37.04
N LEU A 158 33.24 -3.57 36.82
CA LEU A 158 32.87 -2.54 35.85
C LEU A 158 32.87 -3.10 34.42
N GLU A 159 33.88 -3.88 34.04
CA GLU A 159 33.98 -4.51 32.72
C GLU A 159 32.82 -5.51 32.46
N LEU A 160 32.48 -6.34 33.45
CA LEU A 160 31.33 -7.25 33.39
C LEU A 160 30.02 -6.47 33.30
N GLN A 161 29.89 -5.35 34.02
CA GLN A 161 28.71 -4.49 33.94
C GLN A 161 28.54 -3.85 32.55
N HIS A 162 29.62 -3.38 31.93
CA HIS A 162 29.61 -2.87 30.56
C HIS A 162 29.18 -3.95 29.57
N THR A 163 29.72 -5.17 29.70
CA THR A 163 29.36 -6.31 28.84
C THR A 163 27.88 -6.69 29.00
N LEU A 164 27.38 -6.76 30.23
CA LEU A 164 25.96 -7.01 30.51
C LEU A 164 25.04 -5.94 29.91
N LYS A 165 25.45 -4.67 29.96
CA LYS A 165 24.72 -3.58 29.33
C LYS A 165 24.64 -3.77 27.82
N ASN A 166 25.75 -4.10 27.17
CA ASN A 166 25.80 -4.38 25.73
C ASN A 166 24.89 -5.57 25.34
N LEU A 167 24.87 -6.66 26.13
CA LEU A 167 23.97 -7.79 25.89
C LEU A 167 22.48 -7.40 26.05
N LYS A 168 22.15 -6.54 27.01
CA LYS A 168 20.78 -6.00 27.20
C LYS A 168 20.36 -5.11 26.01
N GLU A 169 21.29 -4.34 25.46
CA GLU A 169 21.08 -3.56 24.24
C GLU A 169 20.84 -4.48 23.03
N LEU A 170 21.66 -5.53 22.83
CA LEU A 170 21.45 -6.54 21.79
C LEU A 170 20.08 -7.22 21.88
N LYS A 171 19.67 -7.63 23.08
CA LYS A 171 18.33 -8.18 23.33
C LYS A 171 17.22 -7.23 22.91
N THR A 172 17.42 -5.93 23.17
CA THR A 172 16.46 -4.89 22.77
C THR A 172 16.41 -4.73 21.26
N LEU A 173 17.55 -4.77 20.56
CA LEU A 173 17.61 -4.71 19.10
C LEU A 173 16.92 -5.91 18.44
N ILE A 174 17.17 -7.13 18.93
CA ILE A 174 16.51 -8.34 18.43
C ILE A 174 14.99 -8.25 18.59
N ARG A 175 14.52 -7.71 19.72
CA ARG A 175 13.09 -7.49 19.95
C ARG A 175 12.48 -6.45 18.99
N LYS A 176 13.23 -5.42 18.58
CA LYS A 176 12.79 -4.46 17.55
C LYS A 176 12.68 -5.12 16.18
N ILE A 177 13.65 -5.95 15.79
CA ILE A 177 13.65 -6.71 14.53
C ILE A 177 12.46 -7.69 14.47
N SER A 178 12.13 -8.33 15.59
CA SER A 178 10.99 -9.25 15.68
C SER A 178 9.62 -8.56 15.57
N ARG A 179 9.54 -7.26 15.92
CA ARG A 179 8.31 -6.46 15.90
C ARG A 179 8.10 -5.68 14.59
N ILE A 180 8.67 -6.13 13.47
CA ILE A 180 8.45 -5.50 12.17
C ILE A 180 6.99 -5.70 11.73
N ASP A 181 6.13 -4.79 12.19
CA ASP A 181 4.69 -4.81 11.98
C ASP A 181 4.28 -4.01 10.73
N ARG A 182 5.17 -3.22 10.12
CA ARG A 182 4.85 -2.39 8.95
C ARG A 182 5.94 -2.38 7.90
N TYR A 183 5.68 -3.09 6.82
CA TYR A 183 6.25 -2.73 5.52
C TYR A 183 5.42 -1.58 4.96
N THR A 184 5.97 -0.37 5.02
CA THR A 184 5.46 0.74 4.22
C THR A 184 6.44 0.86 3.06
N PRO A 185 6.08 0.46 1.82
CA PRO A 185 6.92 0.80 0.69
C PRO A 185 6.92 2.32 0.58
N MET A 186 8.03 2.97 0.94
CA MET A 186 8.29 4.33 0.47
C MET A 186 8.63 4.20 -1.01
N ASP A 187 7.83 4.82 -1.87
CA ASP A 187 8.27 5.14 -3.22
C ASP A 187 9.51 6.02 -3.09
N TYR A 188 10.68 5.46 -3.34
CA TYR A 188 11.90 6.21 -3.52
C TYR A 188 12.51 5.80 -4.85
N ASP A 189 12.52 6.77 -5.76
CA ASP A 189 13.35 6.85 -6.94
C ASP A 189 14.74 6.25 -6.67
N GLY A 190 15.09 5.19 -7.41
CA GLY A 190 16.48 4.79 -7.61
C GLY A 190 17.14 4.02 -6.47
N SER A 191 17.09 2.69 -6.56
CA SER A 191 18.14 1.77 -6.06
C SER A 191 18.54 1.85 -4.59
N SER A 192 17.63 1.57 -3.66
CA SER A 192 17.87 0.69 -2.50
C SER A 192 16.63 0.63 -1.59
N VAL A 193 16.22 -0.58 -1.22
CA VAL A 193 15.14 -0.78 -0.24
C VAL A 193 15.74 -0.60 1.15
N ILE A 194 15.68 0.63 1.68
CA ILE A 194 16.09 0.91 3.06
C ILE A 194 14.94 0.54 3.98
N LEU A 195 15.18 -0.45 4.84
CA LEU A 195 14.27 -0.86 5.90
C LEU A 195 14.23 0.25 6.96
N ASP A 196 13.15 1.03 7.01
CA ASP A 196 12.94 2.01 8.06
C ASP A 196 12.67 1.30 9.41
N LEU A 197 13.66 1.35 10.30
CA LEU A 197 13.63 0.79 11.66
C LEU A 197 13.12 1.83 12.70
N SER A 198 12.66 3.00 12.27
CA SER A 198 12.37 4.16 13.15
C SER A 198 10.88 4.47 13.21
N GLY A 199 10.08 3.54 13.76
CA GLY A 199 8.63 3.70 13.81
C GLY A 199 7.98 3.21 15.09
N SER A 200 8.35 3.74 16.27
CA SER A 200 7.47 3.78 17.46
C SER A 200 8.11 4.56 18.63
N GLY A 201 8.07 5.88 18.55
CA GLY A 201 8.17 6.78 19.70
C GLY A 201 7.12 7.90 19.52
N PRO A 202 6.43 8.36 20.57
CA PRO A 202 5.41 9.41 20.45
C PRO A 202 6.07 10.68 19.89
N ALA A 203 5.39 11.31 18.92
CA ALA A 203 5.81 12.56 18.31
C ALA A 203 6.04 13.62 19.39
N GLU A 204 7.29 14.04 19.53
CA GLU A 204 7.69 15.16 20.38
C GLU A 204 7.15 16.44 19.75
N PRO A 205 6.31 17.23 20.46
CA PRO A 205 5.77 18.47 19.91
C PRO A 205 6.89 19.49 19.76
N ALA A 206 7.04 20.02 18.54
CA ALA A 206 8.00 21.05 18.19
C ALA A 206 7.93 22.23 19.18
N ALA A 207 8.96 22.36 20.02
CA ALA A 207 9.15 23.48 20.91
C ALA A 207 9.43 24.74 20.09
N LEU A 208 8.61 25.77 20.34
CA LEU A 208 8.84 27.14 19.90
C LEU A 208 10.18 27.65 20.43
N GLN A 209 11.13 27.90 19.53
CA GLN A 209 12.25 28.83 19.71
C GLN A 209 12.14 29.79 18.50
N GLY A 210 11.95 31.09 18.63
CA GLY A 210 12.60 32.00 19.56
C GLY A 210 13.63 32.82 18.81
N THR A 211 13.21 33.62 17.81
CA THR A 211 14.12 34.56 17.13
C THR A 211 14.08 35.92 17.84
N ARG A 212 15.01 36.10 18.79
CA ARG A 212 15.62 37.40 19.10
C ARG A 212 16.81 37.60 18.15
N GLY A 213 17.03 38.83 17.69
CA GLY A 213 18.27 39.30 17.05
C GLY A 213 18.00 40.07 15.76
N THR A 214 17.87 41.40 15.81
CA THR A 214 18.95 42.40 15.59
C THR A 214 19.33 42.57 14.12
N GLY A 215 19.06 43.76 13.58
CA GLY A 215 19.42 44.24 12.25
C GLY A 215 18.56 45.44 11.89
#